data_AF-A0A5Q0UH00-F1
#
_entry.id   AF-A0A5Q0UH00-F1
#
_cell.length_a   1.000
_cell.length_b   1.000
_cell.length_c   1.000
_cell.angle_alpha   90.00
_cell.angle_beta   90.00
_cell.angle_gamma   90.00
#
_symmetry.space_group_name_H-M   'P 1'
#
loop_
_entity.id
_entity.type
_entity.pdbx_description
1 polymer ?
#
loop_
_entity_poly.entity_id
_entity_poly.type
_entity_poly.pdbx_seq_one_letter_code
_entity_poly.pdbx_strand_id
1 'polypeptide(L)'
;MPLSGKTTVAEMLEDEGFAVLDMGEVVRIEMKEREIPTEQTGEFVNKMRELHGMDAIAQLSVPYLEEILEEKDKVVITGMRSWNEKQRFEEETGEEIDIIAVWTSRETRKERRKERQREEDQVGDEFHERDLREIENGVGKLMALSDKMIKNENINMSKLEEKVNDIVD
;
A
#
# COMPACT_ATOMS: atom_id res chain seq x y z
N MET A 1 5.72 4.39 -2.55
CA MET A 1 7.07 4.61 -1.94
C MET A 1 6.96 4.79 -0.43
N PRO A 2 7.97 4.41 0.36
CA PRO A 2 7.98 4.62 1.83
C PRO A 2 7.91 6.11 2.18
N LEU A 3 7.15 6.47 3.23
CA LEU A 3 7.01 7.84 3.75
C LEU A 3 6.39 8.88 2.79
N SER A 4 5.74 8.44 1.69
CA SER A 4 5.00 9.35 0.80
C SER A 4 3.67 9.86 1.38
N GLY A 5 3.22 9.32 2.51
CA GLY A 5 1.92 9.67 3.11
C GLY A 5 0.76 8.80 2.63
N LYS A 6 1.03 7.64 2.00
CA LYS A 6 -0.01 6.67 1.59
C LYS A 6 -0.97 6.30 2.72
N THR A 7 -0.46 6.14 3.94
CA THR A 7 -1.26 5.70 5.10
C THR A 7 -2.18 6.83 5.54
N THR A 8 -1.68 8.06 5.56
CA THR A 8 -2.49 9.27 5.82
C THR A 8 -3.59 9.45 4.78
N VAL A 9 -3.31 9.17 3.50
CA VAL A 9 -4.34 9.19 2.46
C VAL A 9 -5.40 8.10 2.68
N ALA A 10 -4.99 6.90 3.10
CA ALA A 10 -5.94 5.82 3.41
C ALA A 10 -6.82 6.15 4.63
N GLU A 11 -6.26 6.77 5.67
CA GLU A 11 -7.00 7.29 6.84
C GLU A 11 -8.03 8.34 6.41
N MET A 12 -7.66 9.29 5.54
CA MET A 12 -8.60 10.28 5.00
C MET A 12 -9.73 9.64 4.17
N LEU A 13 -9.42 8.60 3.38
CA LEU A 13 -10.44 7.86 2.64
C LEU A 13 -11.38 7.09 3.57
N GLU A 14 -10.86 6.60 4.70
CA GLU A 14 -11.68 5.97 5.74
C GLU A 14 -12.69 6.95 6.34
N ASP A 15 -12.27 8.20 6.60
CA ASP A 15 -13.16 9.28 7.04
C ASP A 15 -14.25 9.61 6.00
N GLU A 16 -13.96 9.44 4.71
CA GLU A 16 -14.92 9.58 3.58
C GLU A 16 -15.77 8.30 3.32
N GLY A 17 -15.70 7.33 4.23
CA GLY A 17 -16.58 6.16 4.24
C GLY A 17 -16.05 4.91 3.54
N PHE A 18 -14.78 4.89 3.12
CA PHE A 18 -14.12 3.67 2.63
C PHE A 18 -13.73 2.76 3.79
N ALA A 19 -13.71 1.45 3.56
CA ALA A 19 -12.98 0.51 4.41
C ALA A 19 -11.53 0.37 3.91
N VAL A 20 -10.58 0.19 4.82
CA VAL A 20 -9.17 0.03 4.46
C VAL A 20 -8.77 -1.45 4.50
N LEU A 21 -8.30 -1.99 3.37
CA LEU A 21 -7.64 -3.29 3.29
C LEU A 21 -6.12 -3.07 3.14
N ASP A 22 -5.35 -3.16 4.23
CA ASP A 22 -3.88 -3.15 4.16
C ASP A 22 -3.36 -4.56 3.87
N MET A 23 -2.90 -4.80 2.62
CA MET A 23 -2.29 -6.07 2.24
C MET A 23 -1.07 -6.43 3.11
N GLY A 24 -0.35 -5.43 3.63
CA GLY A 24 0.73 -5.65 4.58
C GLY A 24 0.23 -6.12 5.94
N GLU A 25 -0.96 -5.73 6.35
CA GLU A 25 -1.61 -6.23 7.57
C GLU A 25 -2.07 -7.67 7.40
N VAL A 26 -2.71 -7.99 6.27
CA VAL A 26 -3.06 -9.37 5.90
C VAL A 26 -1.82 -10.28 6.00
N VAL A 27 -0.69 -9.86 5.43
CA VAL A 27 0.57 -10.62 5.54
C VAL A 27 1.00 -10.81 7.00
N ARG A 28 0.88 -9.79 7.86
CA ARG A 28 1.24 -9.90 9.29
C ARG A 28 0.30 -10.86 10.04
N ILE A 29 -0.99 -10.82 9.75
CA ILE A 29 -1.99 -11.74 10.33
C ILE A 29 -1.65 -13.17 9.95
N GLU A 30 -1.47 -13.43 8.65
CA GLU A 30 -1.18 -14.76 8.10
C GLU A 30 0.14 -15.33 8.61
N MET A 31 1.18 -14.49 8.74
CA MET A 31 2.45 -14.91 9.35
C MET A 31 2.27 -15.27 10.82
N LYS A 32 1.50 -14.47 11.58
CA LYS A 32 1.23 -14.73 12.99
C LYS A 32 0.49 -16.04 13.21
N GLU A 33 -0.52 -16.33 12.38
CA GLU A 33 -1.25 -17.60 12.43
C GLU A 33 -0.36 -18.82 12.13
N ARG A 34 0.69 -18.62 11.33
CA ARG A 34 1.69 -19.64 10.97
C ARG A 34 2.90 -19.65 11.91
N GLU A 35 2.86 -18.88 12.99
CA GLU A 35 3.95 -18.69 13.95
C GLU A 35 5.28 -18.25 13.30
N ILE A 36 5.20 -17.48 12.21
CA ILE A 36 6.35 -16.95 11.48
C ILE A 36 6.74 -15.58 12.08
N PRO A 37 8.00 -15.37 12.52
CA PRO A 37 8.47 -14.10 13.06
C PRO A 37 8.39 -12.95 12.04
N THR A 38 8.10 -11.73 12.51
CA THR A 38 7.94 -10.54 11.66
C THR A 38 9.19 -10.19 10.84
N GLU A 39 10.37 -10.56 11.32
CA GLU A 39 11.66 -10.36 10.64
C GLU A 39 11.73 -11.13 9.31
N GLN A 40 10.93 -12.19 9.16
CA GLN A 40 10.85 -13.03 7.95
C GLN A 40 9.80 -12.54 6.94
N THR A 41 9.23 -11.34 7.12
CA THR A 41 8.16 -10.83 6.22
C THR A 41 8.57 -10.86 4.75
N GLY A 42 9.79 -10.42 4.43
CA GLY A 42 10.30 -10.43 3.06
C GLY A 42 10.41 -11.85 2.48
N GLU A 43 10.92 -12.79 3.27
CA GLU A 43 11.05 -14.20 2.86
C GLU A 43 9.66 -14.85 2.64
N PHE A 44 8.73 -14.59 3.55
CA PHE A 44 7.35 -15.07 3.44
C PHE A 44 6.69 -14.58 2.14
N VAL A 45 6.73 -13.27 1.88
CA VAL A 45 6.13 -12.68 0.66
C VAL A 45 6.79 -13.23 -0.61
N ASN A 46 8.12 -13.35 -0.63
CA ASN A 46 8.84 -13.90 -1.78
C ASN A 46 8.45 -15.36 -2.03
N LYS A 47 8.40 -16.18 -0.98
CA LYS A 47 7.99 -17.58 -1.09
C LYS A 47 6.55 -17.72 -1.59
N MET A 48 5.64 -16.88 -1.11
CA MET A 48 4.27 -16.86 -1.61
C MET A 48 4.23 -16.53 -3.11
N ARG A 49 5.04 -15.56 -3.57
CA ARG A 49 5.12 -15.20 -4.98
C ARG A 49 5.76 -16.28 -5.86
N GLU A 50 6.78 -16.97 -5.35
CA GLU A 50 7.40 -18.11 -6.03
C GLU A 50 6.41 -19.27 -6.23
N LEU A 51 5.54 -19.53 -5.24
CA LEU A 51 4.59 -20.63 -5.27
C LEU A 51 3.29 -20.31 -6.02
N HIS A 52 2.77 -19.09 -5.87
CA HIS A 52 1.42 -18.73 -6.29
C HIS A 52 1.36 -17.59 -7.33
N GLY A 53 2.51 -17.05 -7.73
CA GLY A 53 2.59 -15.98 -8.73
C GLY A 53 2.59 -14.57 -8.13
N MET A 54 2.69 -13.56 -8.99
CA MET A 54 2.88 -12.16 -8.57
C MET A 54 1.67 -11.52 -7.87
N ASP A 55 0.50 -12.16 -7.95
CA ASP A 55 -0.75 -11.80 -7.27
C ASP A 55 -0.97 -12.61 -5.98
N ALA A 56 0.00 -13.40 -5.51
CA ALA A 56 -0.14 -14.25 -4.34
C ALA A 56 -0.64 -13.53 -3.08
N ILE A 57 -0.22 -12.27 -2.86
CA ILE A 57 -0.67 -11.48 -1.71
C ILE A 57 -2.09 -10.96 -1.92
N ALA A 58 -2.49 -10.65 -3.15
CA ALA A 58 -3.88 -10.32 -3.46
C ALA A 58 -4.79 -11.53 -3.25
N GLN A 59 -4.39 -12.72 -3.74
CA GLN A 59 -5.10 -13.98 -3.46
C GLN A 59 -5.28 -14.22 -1.96
N LEU A 60 -4.23 -13.98 -1.16
CA LEU A 60 -4.28 -14.11 0.29
C LEU A 60 -5.21 -13.09 0.96
N SER A 61 -5.41 -11.94 0.32
CA SER A 61 -6.22 -10.83 0.81
C SER A 61 -7.70 -10.93 0.38
N VAL A 62 -8.05 -11.80 -0.57
CA VAL A 62 -9.42 -11.97 -1.07
C VAL A 62 -10.42 -12.28 0.06
N PRO A 63 -10.18 -13.23 0.98
CA PRO A 63 -11.16 -13.52 2.04
C PRO A 63 -11.47 -12.31 2.93
N TYR A 64 -10.45 -11.47 3.20
CA TYR A 64 -10.60 -10.25 3.98
C TYR A 64 -11.35 -9.17 3.18
N LEU A 65 -11.15 -9.11 1.86
CA LEU A 65 -11.90 -8.22 0.98
C LEU A 65 -13.38 -8.63 0.95
N GLU A 66 -13.68 -9.92 0.80
CA GLU A 66 -15.05 -10.45 0.80
C GLU A 66 -15.78 -10.08 2.09
N GLU A 67 -15.16 -10.29 3.26
CA GLU A 67 -15.74 -9.92 4.56
C GLU A 67 -16.03 -8.41 4.67
N ILE A 68 -15.11 -7.56 4.20
CA ILE A 68 -15.31 -6.12 4.17
C ILE A 68 -16.51 -5.75 3.27
N LEU A 69 -16.63 -6.39 2.11
CA LEU A 69 -17.68 -6.12 1.13
C LEU A 69 -19.07 -6.58 1.60
N GLU A 70 -19.18 -7.42 2.65
CA GLU A 70 -20.46 -7.73 3.27
C GLU A 70 -21.07 -6.51 4.01
N GLU A 71 -20.22 -5.59 4.48
CA GLU A 71 -20.63 -4.43 5.29
C GLU A 71 -20.43 -3.06 4.61
N LYS A 72 -19.55 -3.00 3.61
CA LYS A 72 -19.06 -1.74 3.03
C LYS A 72 -18.99 -1.81 1.51
N ASP A 73 -19.63 -0.84 0.84
CA ASP A 73 -19.62 -0.75 -0.63
C ASP A 73 -18.33 -0.13 -1.19
N LYS A 74 -17.52 0.52 -0.35
CA LYS A 74 -16.31 1.25 -0.76
C LYS A 74 -15.10 0.72 -0.03
N VAL A 75 -14.06 0.33 -0.77
CA VAL A 75 -12.82 -0.22 -0.21
C VAL A 75 -11.61 0.48 -0.82
N VAL A 76 -10.65 0.86 0.02
CA VAL A 76 -9.31 1.27 -0.41
C VAL A 76 -8.32 0.16 -0.06
N ILE A 77 -7.66 -0.37 -1.09
CA ILE A 77 -6.63 -1.39 -0.93
C ILE A 77 -5.27 -0.70 -0.87
N THR A 78 -4.50 -0.96 0.17
CA THR A 78 -3.14 -0.43 0.31
C THR A 78 -2.10 -1.53 0.28
N GLY A 79 -0.88 -1.18 -0.15
CA GLY A 79 0.24 -2.13 -0.14
C GLY A 79 0.44 -2.90 -1.45
N MET A 80 -0.35 -2.63 -2.50
CA MET A 80 -0.13 -3.20 -3.84
C MET A 80 1.27 -2.90 -4.38
N ARG A 81 1.78 -3.84 -5.17
CA ARG A 81 3.14 -3.92 -5.73
C ARG A 81 3.16 -4.38 -7.19
N SER A 82 2.11 -5.03 -7.70
CA SER A 82 2.03 -5.46 -9.10
C SER A 82 0.69 -5.19 -9.77
N TRP A 83 0.70 -5.14 -11.11
CA TRP A 83 -0.53 -5.07 -11.90
C TRP A 83 -1.36 -6.37 -11.81
N ASN A 84 -0.70 -7.50 -11.57
CA ASN A 84 -1.38 -8.78 -11.37
C ASN A 84 -2.26 -8.77 -10.11
N GLU A 85 -1.81 -8.11 -9.04
CA GLU A 85 -2.62 -7.91 -7.83
C GLU A 85 -3.88 -7.09 -8.14
N LYS A 86 -3.79 -6.07 -8.99
CA LYS A 86 -4.96 -5.32 -9.48
C LYS A 86 -5.94 -6.25 -10.18
N GLN A 87 -5.45 -6.98 -11.19
CA GLN A 87 -6.29 -7.88 -11.98
C GLN A 87 -6.96 -8.95 -11.11
N ARG A 88 -6.27 -9.48 -10.10
CA ARG A 88 -6.85 -10.44 -9.16
C ARG A 88 -8.03 -9.86 -8.39
N PHE A 89 -7.94 -8.62 -7.92
CA PHE A 89 -9.05 -7.98 -7.23
C PHE A 89 -10.19 -7.65 -8.21
N GLU A 90 -9.90 -7.18 -9.43
CA GLU A 90 -10.92 -6.93 -10.46
C GLU A 90 -11.65 -8.22 -10.88
N GLU A 91 -10.93 -9.35 -10.97
CA GLU A 91 -11.52 -10.67 -11.23
C GLU A 91 -12.43 -11.13 -10.10
N GLU A 92 -12.11 -10.80 -8.85
CA GLU A 92 -12.92 -11.14 -7.67
C GLU A 92 -14.18 -10.27 -7.59
N THR A 93 -14.03 -8.95 -7.73
CA THR A 93 -15.15 -8.02 -7.54
C THR A 93 -16.00 -7.89 -8.79
N GLY A 94 -15.46 -8.18 -9.97
CA GLY A 94 -16.08 -7.87 -11.25
C GLY A 94 -16.12 -6.36 -11.56
N GLU A 95 -15.38 -5.55 -10.81
CA GLU A 95 -15.31 -4.09 -10.95
C GLU A 95 -13.93 -3.64 -11.40
N GLU A 96 -13.88 -2.53 -12.14
CA GLU A 96 -12.62 -1.86 -12.48
C GLU A 96 -12.09 -1.10 -11.26
N ILE A 97 -10.80 -1.25 -10.97
CA ILE A 97 -10.16 -0.64 -9.79
C ILE A 97 -9.25 0.51 -10.20
N ASP A 98 -9.50 1.71 -9.66
CA ASP A 98 -8.62 2.87 -9.79
C ASP A 98 -7.33 2.69 -8.97
N ILE A 99 -6.17 2.93 -9.58
CA ILE A 99 -4.88 3.01 -8.90
C ILE A 99 -4.56 4.47 -8.57
N ILE A 100 -4.47 4.79 -7.27
CA ILE A 100 -4.09 6.11 -6.78
C ILE A 100 -2.63 6.10 -6.31
N ALA A 101 -1.75 6.78 -7.04
CA ALA A 101 -0.35 6.93 -6.65
C ALA A 101 -0.17 8.13 -5.71
N VAL A 102 0.37 7.90 -4.51
CA VAL A 102 0.79 8.98 -3.60
C VAL A 102 2.29 9.24 -3.73
N TRP A 103 2.64 10.39 -4.30
CA TRP A 103 4.02 10.79 -4.59
C TRP A 103 4.52 11.90 -3.65
N THR A 104 5.77 11.76 -3.21
CA THR A 104 6.54 12.78 -2.46
C THR A 104 8.00 12.67 -2.88
N SER A 105 8.70 13.80 -2.95
CA SER A 105 10.12 13.86 -3.31
C SER A 105 10.98 13.04 -2.35
N ARG A 106 12.13 12.57 -2.83
CA ARG A 106 13.11 11.86 -1.98
C ARG A 106 13.59 12.73 -0.82
N GLU A 107 13.72 14.04 -1.05
CA GLU A 107 14.16 15.00 -0.05
C GLU A 107 13.16 15.13 1.09
N THR A 108 11.89 15.43 0.79
CA THR A 108 10.83 15.52 1.79
C THR A 108 10.60 14.20 2.52
N ARG A 109 10.70 13.05 1.85
CA ARG A 109 10.59 11.74 2.53
C ARG A 109 11.76 11.49 3.49
N LYS A 110 12.96 11.97 3.18
CA LYS A 110 14.12 11.92 4.11
C LYS A 110 13.88 12.82 5.33
N GLU A 111 13.29 13.99 5.15
CA GLU A 111 12.95 14.89 6.27
C GLU A 111 11.91 14.23 7.19
N ARG A 112 10.82 13.71 6.63
CA ARG A 112 9.80 12.96 7.38
C ARG A 112 10.38 11.78 8.15
N ARG A 113 11.37 11.06 7.59
CA ARG A 113 12.06 9.97 8.29
C ARG A 113 12.75 10.44 9.56
N LYS A 114 13.41 11.61 9.51
CA LYS A 114 14.12 12.18 10.68
C LYS A 114 13.16 12.54 11.80
N GLU A 115 11.96 13.01 11.46
CA GLU A 115 10.92 13.41 12.42
C GLU A 115 10.21 12.20 13.04
N ARG A 116 9.93 11.16 12.26
CA ARG A 116 9.10 10.02 12.68
C ARG A 116 9.77 9.07 13.69
N GLN A 117 11.11 8.99 13.69
CA GLN A 117 11.94 8.23 14.66
C GLN A 117 11.53 6.76 14.95
N ARG A 118 10.81 6.06 14.06
CA ARG A 118 10.51 4.64 14.29
C ARG A 118 11.78 3.77 14.25
N GLU A 119 11.84 2.73 15.07
CA GLU A 119 13.00 1.80 15.12
C GLU A 119 13.29 1.18 13.74
N GLU A 120 12.24 0.77 13.02
CA GLU A 120 12.28 0.29 11.62
C GLU A 120 12.75 1.35 10.59
N ASP A 121 12.77 2.63 10.97
CA ASP A 121 13.33 3.74 10.19
C ASP A 121 14.73 4.15 10.67
N GLN A 122 15.24 3.62 11.79
CA GLN A 122 16.57 3.93 12.32
C GLN A 122 17.55 2.76 12.16
N VAL A 123 17.05 1.52 12.12
CA VAL A 123 17.82 0.29 12.04
C VAL A 123 17.55 -0.40 10.70
N GLY A 124 18.60 -0.58 9.88
CA GLY A 124 18.52 -1.28 8.59
C GLY A 124 19.19 -0.52 7.43
N ASP A 125 18.86 -0.93 6.22
CA ASP A 125 19.29 -0.37 4.93
C ASP A 125 19.31 1.17 4.88
N GLU A 126 20.27 1.71 4.11
CA GLU A 126 20.28 3.13 3.79
C GLU A 126 18.94 3.52 3.13
N PHE A 127 18.49 4.76 3.35
CA PHE A 127 17.23 5.28 2.76
C PHE A 127 17.10 4.98 1.26
N HIS A 128 18.24 5.03 0.55
CA HIS A 128 18.30 4.76 -0.87
C HIS A 128 18.06 3.29 -1.22
N GLU A 129 18.62 2.36 -0.46
CA GLU A 129 18.47 0.92 -0.69
C GLU A 129 17.02 0.49 -0.48
N ARG A 130 16.35 1.05 0.54
CA ARG A 130 14.91 0.83 0.75
C ARG A 130 14.06 1.35 -0.42
N ASP A 131 14.41 2.50 -0.98
CA ASP A 131 13.74 3.01 -2.18
C ASP A 131 13.93 2.07 -3.38
N LEU A 132 15.16 1.60 -3.61
CA LEU A 132 15.47 0.68 -4.72
C LEU A 132 14.72 -0.65 -4.57
N ARG A 133 14.72 -1.22 -3.37
CA ARG A 133 13.99 -2.46 -3.06
C ARG A 133 12.50 -2.33 -3.34
N GLU A 134 11.88 -1.20 -2.99
CA GLU A 134 10.46 -0.96 -3.26
C GLU A 134 10.18 -0.82 -4.77
N ILE A 135 11.10 -0.21 -5.52
CA ILE A 135 11.03 -0.12 -6.98
C ILE A 135 11.18 -1.50 -7.63
N GLU A 136 12.15 -2.30 -7.19
CA GLU A 136 12.35 -3.70 -7.62
C GLU A 136 11.14 -4.57 -7.31
N ASN A 137 10.49 -4.32 -6.18
CA ASN A 137 9.23 -4.97 -5.81
C ASN A 137 8.04 -4.56 -6.70
N GLY A 138 8.20 -3.60 -7.62
CA GLY A 138 7.21 -3.27 -8.65
C GLY A 138 6.43 -1.98 -8.42
N VAL A 139 6.64 -1.27 -7.30
CA VAL A 139 5.87 -0.05 -6.98
C VAL A 139 6.05 1.04 -8.05
N GLY A 140 7.23 1.11 -8.67
CA GLY A 140 7.51 2.09 -9.71
C GLY A 140 6.64 1.90 -10.95
N LYS A 141 6.38 0.64 -11.34
CA LYS A 141 5.51 0.33 -12.48
C LYS A 141 4.06 0.67 -12.17
N LEU A 142 3.56 0.33 -10.98
CA LEU A 142 2.21 0.71 -10.56
C LEU A 142 2.01 2.22 -10.52
N MET A 143 2.96 2.96 -9.96
CA MET A 143 2.88 4.43 -9.93
C MET A 143 2.93 5.06 -11.33
N ALA A 144 3.62 4.45 -12.29
CA ALA A 144 3.67 4.94 -13.66
C ALA A 144 2.37 4.67 -14.45
N LEU A 145 1.60 3.66 -14.04
CA LEU A 145 0.33 3.26 -14.66
C LEU A 145 -0.89 3.73 -13.87
N SER A 146 -0.71 4.55 -12.84
CA SER A 146 -1.80 4.99 -11.97
C SER A 146 -2.79 5.89 -12.69
N ASP A 147 -4.08 5.66 -12.45
CA ASP A 147 -5.18 6.47 -12.99
C ASP A 147 -5.18 7.89 -12.41
N LYS A 148 -4.82 8.00 -11.13
CA LYS A 148 -4.75 9.27 -10.38
C LYS A 148 -3.45 9.37 -9.60
N MET A 149 -2.93 10.60 -9.43
CA MET A 149 -1.73 10.85 -8.65
C MET A 149 -1.90 12.01 -7.67
N ILE A 150 -1.74 11.73 -6.38
CA ILE A 150 -1.67 12.73 -5.31
C ILE A 150 -0.21 13.14 -5.12
N LYS A 151 0.10 14.39 -5.47
CA LYS A 151 1.38 15.02 -5.13
C LYS A 151 1.34 15.56 -3.69
N ASN A 152 1.86 14.79 -2.75
CA ASN A 152 2.01 15.16 -1.35
C ASN A 152 3.40 15.79 -1.10
N GLU A 153 3.59 17.01 -1.63
CA GLU A 153 4.86 17.73 -1.63
C GLU A 153 4.63 19.21 -1.29
N ASN A 154 5.32 19.74 -0.27
CA ASN A 154 5.20 21.14 0.16
C ASN A 154 3.75 21.60 0.41
N ILE A 155 2.91 20.69 0.89
CA ILE A 155 1.52 20.95 1.25
C ILE A 155 1.27 20.58 2.72
N ASN A 156 0.32 21.26 3.34
CA ASN A 156 -0.16 20.92 4.68
C ASN A 156 -1.30 19.88 4.61
N MET A 157 -1.75 19.44 5.79
CA MET A 157 -2.80 18.41 5.92
C MET A 157 -4.12 18.81 5.25
N SER A 158 -4.58 20.04 5.44
CA SER A 158 -5.83 20.53 4.82
C SER A 158 -5.76 20.50 3.29
N LYS A 159 -4.61 20.82 2.70
CA LYS A 159 -4.43 20.74 1.24
C LYS A 159 -4.28 19.30 0.74
N LEU A 160 -3.80 18.38 1.59
CA LEU A 160 -3.79 16.95 1.26
C LEU A 160 -5.21 16.39 1.28
N GLU A 161 -6.01 16.75 2.28
CA GLU A 161 -7.43 16.38 2.40
C GLU A 161 -8.25 16.86 1.19
N GLU A 162 -8.09 18.13 0.78
CA GLU A 162 -8.71 18.65 -0.45
C GLU A 162 -8.38 17.78 -1.68
N LYS A 163 -7.13 17.34 -1.81
CA LYS A 163 -6.70 16.47 -2.91
C LYS A 163 -7.25 15.05 -2.85
N VAL A 164 -7.54 14.55 -1.64
CA VAL A 164 -8.17 13.24 -1.46
C VAL A 164 -9.64 13.34 -1.85
N ASN A 165 -10.32 14.40 -1.44
CA ASN A 165 -11.74 14.59 -1.73
C ASN A 165 -11.97 14.77 -3.24
N ASP A 166 -11.11 15.53 -3.93
CA ASP A 166 -11.11 15.68 -5.40
C ASP A 166 -11.00 14.34 -6.17
N ILE A 167 -10.52 13.28 -5.53
CA ILE A 167 -10.35 11.95 -6.14
C ILE A 167 -11.55 11.05 -5.93
N VAL A 168 -12.30 11.27 -4.86
CA VAL A 168 -13.48 10.48 -4.43
C VAL A 168 -14.76 10.98 -5.09
N ASP A 169 -14.83 12.27 -5.42
CA ASP A 169 -15.92 12.91 -6.19
C ASP A 169 -15.90 12.51 -7.69
#